data_AF-A0AAX4NGA7-F1
#
_entry.id   AF-A0AAX4NGA7-F1
#
_cell.length_a   1.000
_cell.length_b   1.000
_cell.length_c   1.000
_cell.angle_alpha   90.00
_cell.angle_beta   90.00
_cell.angle_gamma   90.00
#
_symmetry.space_group_name_H-M   'P 1'
#
loop_
_entity.id
_entity.type
_entity.pdbx_description
1 polymer ?
#
loop_
_entity_poly.entity_id
_entity_poly.type
_entity_poly.pdbx_seq_one_letter_code
_entity_poly.pdbx_strand_id
1 'polypeptide(L)'
;MGLLDDIFGRRRRETTGNVATQNVPQQQPPGPNQGAPSQFDSKFIDGVNQRITSTENEISKINNALDGAKRSISDIRTELDVIKENVKMVVSLYEMVSKKFNPFMDTTPEEIKEITDALREEIHEVELLVRSAINDLRELYGTPDVDGLVSEIEPEVDEDDQ
;
A
#
# COMPACT_ATOMS: atom_id res chain seq x y z
N MET A 1 -17.43 -37.53 -26.77
CA MET A 1 -17.37 -36.98 -25.39
C MET A 1 -18.68 -36.26 -25.15
N GLY A 2 -19.58 -36.82 -24.37
CA GLY A 2 -20.89 -36.23 -24.08
C GLY A 2 -21.74 -37.20 -23.29
N LEU A 3 -21.72 -37.10 -21.95
CA LEU A 3 -22.44 -37.99 -21.03
C LEU A 3 -22.83 -37.28 -19.71
N LEU A 4 -23.05 -35.96 -19.70
CA LEU A 4 -23.37 -35.23 -18.46
C LEU A 4 -24.40 -34.09 -18.60
N ASP A 5 -25.28 -34.12 -19.60
CA ASP A 5 -26.23 -32.99 -19.83
C ASP A 5 -27.71 -33.31 -19.59
N ASP A 6 -28.05 -34.41 -18.90
CA ASP A 6 -29.44 -34.90 -18.82
C ASP A 6 -30.06 -34.99 -17.40
N ILE A 7 -29.50 -34.28 -16.40
CA ILE A 7 -29.98 -34.37 -15.00
C ILE A 7 -30.67 -33.10 -14.48
N PHE A 8 -30.82 -32.05 -15.29
CA PHE A 8 -31.53 -30.84 -14.88
C PHE A 8 -32.65 -30.48 -15.85
N GLY A 9 -33.82 -31.12 -15.73
CA GLY A 9 -34.97 -30.60 -16.48
C GLY A 9 -36.27 -31.40 -16.55
N ARG A 10 -36.84 -31.92 -15.45
CA ARG A 10 -38.29 -32.28 -15.43
C ARG A 10 -38.96 -32.00 -14.09
N ARG A 11 -39.44 -30.78 -13.91
CA ARG A 11 -40.68 -30.48 -13.16
C ARG A 11 -41.65 -29.81 -14.12
N ARG A 12 -42.73 -30.49 -14.52
CA ARG A 12 -43.93 -29.82 -15.04
C ARG A 12 -45.18 -30.63 -14.72
N ARG A 13 -46.14 -29.90 -14.12
CA ARG A 13 -47.54 -30.23 -13.81
C ARG A 13 -48.26 -31.02 -14.91
N GLU A 14 -49.04 -32.01 -14.49
CA GLU A 14 -50.26 -32.52 -15.14
C GLU A 14 -51.36 -32.44 -14.06
N THR A 15 -52.18 -31.39 -14.04
CA THR A 15 -53.50 -31.22 -14.69
C THR A 15 -54.41 -32.45 -14.62
N THR A 16 -55.41 -32.32 -13.77
CA THR A 16 -56.54 -33.21 -13.46
C THR A 16 -57.32 -33.69 -14.68
N GLY A 17 -57.46 -35.01 -14.82
CA GLY A 17 -58.43 -35.69 -15.68
C GLY A 17 -59.30 -36.61 -14.83
N ASN A 18 -60.56 -36.21 -14.64
CA ASN A 18 -61.62 -36.99 -14.00
C ASN A 18 -62.01 -38.17 -14.90
N VAL A 19 -61.89 -39.42 -14.43
CA VAL A 19 -62.73 -40.53 -14.89
C VAL A 19 -63.06 -41.43 -13.69
N ALA A 20 -64.33 -41.44 -13.34
CA ALA A 20 -64.92 -42.32 -12.34
C ALA A 20 -64.96 -43.76 -12.88
N THR A 21 -64.63 -44.77 -12.05
CA THR A 21 -65.48 -45.96 -11.84
C THR A 21 -64.92 -46.90 -10.76
N GLN A 22 -65.86 -47.30 -9.89
CA GLN A 22 -66.00 -48.59 -9.20
C GLN A 22 -65.07 -48.97 -8.02
N ASN A 23 -65.68 -48.82 -6.83
CA ASN A 23 -65.41 -49.62 -5.64
C ASN A 23 -65.69 -51.10 -5.89
N VAL A 24 -64.70 -51.96 -5.63
CA VAL A 24 -64.90 -53.40 -5.39
C VAL A 24 -64.06 -53.78 -4.17
N PRO A 25 -64.65 -54.30 -3.07
CA PRO A 25 -63.87 -54.78 -1.94
C PRO A 25 -63.42 -56.22 -2.21
N GLN A 26 -62.13 -56.44 -2.42
CA GLN A 26 -61.54 -57.78 -2.39
C GLN A 26 -60.66 -57.96 -1.15
N GLN A 27 -61.04 -58.93 -0.32
CA GLN A 27 -60.26 -59.49 0.77
C GLN A 27 -59.45 -60.70 0.29
N GLN A 28 -58.36 -60.97 1.02
CA GLN A 28 -57.51 -62.18 1.14
C GLN A 28 -56.30 -62.32 0.19
N PRO A 29 -55.20 -63.01 0.57
CA PRO A 29 -54.87 -63.68 1.86
C PRO A 29 -53.51 -63.20 2.49
N PRO A 30 -53.17 -63.60 3.74
CA PRO A 30 -51.85 -63.36 4.30
C PRO A 30 -50.82 -64.31 3.67
N GLY A 31 -49.92 -63.76 2.86
CA GLY A 31 -48.73 -64.43 2.32
C GLY A 31 -47.55 -64.43 3.31
N PRO A 32 -46.57 -65.32 3.11
CA PRO A 32 -45.75 -65.89 4.17
C PRO A 32 -44.82 -64.86 4.81
N ASN A 33 -44.78 -64.94 6.14
CA ASN A 33 -43.70 -64.55 7.05
C ASN A 33 -42.33 -64.35 6.34
N GLN A 34 -42.11 -63.18 5.73
CA GLN A 34 -40.78 -62.77 5.32
C GLN A 34 -40.10 -62.25 6.57
N GLY A 35 -38.97 -62.89 6.87
CA GLY A 35 -38.32 -62.89 8.18
C GLY A 35 -38.30 -61.53 8.86
N ALA A 36 -38.52 -61.57 10.17
CA ALA A 36 -38.19 -60.47 11.04
C ALA A 36 -36.83 -59.91 10.61
N PRO A 37 -36.71 -58.63 10.22
CA PRO A 37 -35.40 -58.05 9.96
C PRO A 37 -34.59 -58.27 11.23
N SER A 38 -33.42 -58.88 11.07
CA SER A 38 -32.48 -59.12 12.15
C SER A 38 -32.42 -57.83 12.99
N GLN A 39 -32.88 -57.86 14.25
CA GLN A 39 -32.91 -56.67 15.11
C GLN A 39 -31.55 -55.96 15.21
N PHE A 40 -30.47 -56.70 14.93
CA PHE A 40 -29.11 -56.21 14.76
C PHE A 40 -28.94 -55.28 13.55
N ASP A 41 -29.51 -55.60 12.39
CA ASP A 41 -29.43 -54.77 11.18
C ASP A 41 -30.21 -53.46 11.36
N SER A 42 -31.37 -53.49 12.01
CA SER A 42 -32.16 -52.28 12.29
C SER A 42 -31.41 -51.32 13.22
N LYS A 43 -30.86 -51.81 14.33
CA LYS A 43 -30.10 -50.98 15.28
C LYS A 43 -28.80 -50.44 14.68
N PHE A 44 -28.16 -51.22 13.81
CA PHE A 44 -26.98 -50.78 13.06
C PHE A 44 -27.35 -49.64 12.09
N ILE A 45 -28.42 -49.80 11.31
CA ILE A 45 -28.91 -48.77 10.39
C ILE A 45 -29.33 -47.51 11.13
N ASP A 46 -30.02 -47.61 12.26
CA ASP A 46 -30.39 -46.46 13.09
C ASP A 46 -29.14 -45.73 13.62
N GLY A 47 -28.13 -46.48 14.08
CA GLY A 47 -26.86 -45.91 14.52
C GLY A 47 -26.07 -45.23 13.38
N VAL A 48 -26.15 -45.76 12.16
CA VAL A 48 -25.58 -45.15 10.96
C VAL A 48 -26.33 -43.87 10.59
N ASN A 49 -27.65 -43.88 10.58
CA ASN A 49 -28.47 -42.70 10.32
C ASN A 49 -28.19 -41.57 11.32
N GLN A 50 -28.08 -41.90 12.61
CA GLN A 50 -27.76 -40.91 13.63
C GLN A 50 -26.36 -40.29 13.44
N ARG A 51 -25.38 -41.10 13.00
CA ARG A 51 -24.04 -40.60 12.65
C ARG A 51 -24.09 -39.70 11.41
N ILE A 52 -24.82 -40.09 10.36
CA ILE A 52 -24.99 -39.28 9.15
C ILE A 52 -25.58 -37.92 9.51
N THR A 53 -26.67 -37.88 10.29
CA THR A 53 -27.29 -36.62 10.74
C THR A 53 -26.32 -35.77 11.58
N SER A 54 -25.50 -36.39 12.43
CA SER A 54 -24.48 -35.67 13.19
C SER A 54 -23.42 -35.06 12.28
N THR A 55 -22.94 -35.82 11.30
CA THR A 55 -21.96 -35.37 10.33
C THR A 55 -22.52 -34.26 9.43
N GLU A 56 -23.76 -34.34 8.97
CA GLU A 56 -24.42 -33.28 8.20
C GLU A 56 -24.51 -31.96 8.99
N ASN A 57 -24.81 -32.05 10.29
CA ASN A 57 -24.82 -30.89 11.17
C ASN A 57 -23.42 -30.28 11.36
N GLU A 58 -22.39 -31.11 11.50
CA GLU A 58 -21.00 -30.66 11.59
C GLU A 58 -20.54 -30.00 10.28
N ILE A 59 -20.86 -30.60 9.14
CA ILE A 59 -20.59 -30.02 7.80
C ILE A 59 -21.26 -28.65 7.68
N SER A 60 -22.50 -28.51 8.15
CA SER A 60 -23.21 -27.23 8.12
C SER A 60 -22.53 -26.16 8.98
N LYS A 61 -22.02 -26.54 10.16
CA LYS A 61 -21.24 -25.64 11.01
C LYS A 61 -19.92 -25.23 10.37
N ILE A 62 -19.22 -26.18 9.74
CA ILE A 62 -17.97 -25.93 9.00
C ILE A 62 -18.22 -24.97 7.85
N ASN A 63 -19.29 -25.13 7.09
CA ASN A 63 -19.64 -24.21 6.00
C ASN A 63 -19.86 -22.78 6.51
N ASN A 64 -20.60 -22.63 7.61
CA ASN A 64 -20.82 -21.31 8.23
C ASN A 64 -19.50 -20.69 8.72
N ALA A 65 -18.61 -21.50 9.32
CA ALA A 65 -17.30 -21.03 9.75
C ALA A 65 -16.41 -20.65 8.57
N LEU A 66 -16.46 -21.41 7.47
CA LEU A 66 -15.73 -21.12 6.23
C LEU A 66 -16.18 -19.80 5.62
N ASP A 67 -17.49 -19.54 5.58
CA ASP A 67 -18.02 -18.28 5.06
C ASP A 67 -17.68 -17.09 5.98
N GLY A 68 -17.65 -17.31 7.29
CA GLY A 68 -17.09 -16.34 8.25
C GLY A 68 -15.63 -16.03 7.96
N ALA A 69 -14.79 -17.07 7.79
CA ALA A 69 -13.38 -16.91 7.49
C ALA A 69 -13.14 -16.17 6.16
N LYS A 70 -13.92 -16.47 5.11
CA LYS A 70 -13.84 -15.74 3.83
C LYS A 70 -14.11 -14.25 3.99
N ARG A 71 -15.11 -13.87 4.80
CA ARG A 71 -15.40 -12.46 5.10
C ARG A 71 -14.23 -11.81 5.83
N SER A 72 -13.72 -12.44 6.89
CA SER A 72 -12.56 -11.93 7.62
C SER A 72 -11.33 -11.76 6.74
N ILE A 73 -11.07 -12.68 5.80
CA ILE A 73 -9.97 -12.55 4.83
C ILE A 73 -10.19 -11.34 3.91
N SER A 74 -11.43 -11.09 3.48
CA SER A 74 -11.77 -9.91 2.67
C SER A 74 -11.56 -8.60 3.44
N ASP A 75 -11.93 -8.58 4.71
CA ASP A 75 -11.74 -7.41 5.59
C ASP A 75 -10.25 -7.14 5.81
N ILE A 76 -9.47 -8.18 6.15
CA ILE A 76 -8.00 -8.09 6.30
C ILE A 76 -7.35 -7.58 5.02
N ARG A 77 -7.81 -8.02 3.85
CA ARG A 77 -7.30 -7.54 2.57
C ARG A 77 -7.55 -6.05 2.37
N THR A 78 -8.72 -5.57 2.77
CA THR A 78 -9.08 -4.16 2.70
C THR A 78 -8.22 -3.33 3.66
N GLU A 79 -8.01 -3.81 4.89
CA GLU A 79 -7.12 -3.17 5.86
C GLU A 79 -5.67 -3.12 5.35
N LEU A 80 -5.18 -4.19 4.71
CA LEU A 80 -3.84 -4.21 4.11
C LEU A 80 -3.68 -3.18 2.99
N ASP A 81 -4.71 -2.96 2.17
CA ASP A 81 -4.67 -1.94 1.13
C ASP A 81 -4.60 -0.53 1.73
N VAL A 82 -5.32 -0.27 2.83
CA VAL A 82 -5.22 0.99 3.58
C VAL A 82 -3.82 1.17 4.20
N ILE A 83 -3.27 0.13 4.82
CA ILE A 83 -1.91 0.16 5.39
C ILE A 83 -0.89 0.46 4.30
N LYS A 84 -1.00 -0.18 3.14
CA LYS A 84 -0.11 0.06 1.99
C LYS A 84 -0.14 1.53 1.57
N GLU A 85 -1.31 2.14 1.52
CA GLU A 85 -1.44 3.56 1.17
C GLU A 85 -0.85 4.48 2.24
N ASN A 86 -1.08 4.19 3.51
CA ASN A 86 -0.49 4.93 4.62
C ASN A 86 1.05 4.86 4.59
N VAL A 87 1.62 3.69 4.29
CA VAL A 87 3.07 3.52 4.16
C VAL A 87 3.62 4.37 3.02
N LYS A 88 2.96 4.41 1.85
CA LYS A 88 3.38 5.30 0.77
C LYS A 88 3.37 6.77 1.19
N MET A 89 2.33 7.19 1.91
CA MET A 89 2.22 8.56 2.41
C MET A 89 3.36 8.90 3.37
N VAL A 90 3.67 8.01 4.31
CA VAL A 90 4.79 8.19 5.26
C VAL A 90 6.12 8.28 4.53
N VAL A 91 6.35 7.42 3.52
CA VAL A 91 7.57 7.47 2.71
C VAL A 91 7.66 8.79 1.95
N SER A 92 6.58 9.24 1.34
CA SER A 92 6.53 10.55 0.65
C SER A 92 6.80 11.72 1.60
N LEU A 93 6.24 11.68 2.81
CA LEU A 93 6.52 12.67 3.85
C LEU A 93 7.99 12.62 4.27
N TYR A 94 8.58 11.44 4.43
CA TYR A 94 9.99 11.27 4.75
C TYR A 94 10.88 11.86 3.66
N GLU A 95 10.61 11.58 2.38
CA GLU A 95 11.35 12.17 1.25
C GLU A 95 11.22 13.70 1.25
N MET A 96 10.00 14.22 1.42
CA MET A 96 9.75 15.67 1.43
C MET A 96 10.47 16.38 2.59
N VAL A 97 10.39 15.82 3.80
CA VAL A 97 11.05 16.37 4.99
C VAL A 97 12.57 16.22 4.87
N SER A 98 13.05 15.08 4.38
CA SER A 98 14.48 14.83 4.23
C SER A 98 15.12 15.77 3.22
N LYS A 99 14.44 16.07 2.09
CA LYS A 99 14.93 17.08 1.13
C LYS A 99 14.97 18.49 1.68
N LYS A 100 14.02 18.85 2.56
CA LYS A 100 13.98 20.18 3.21
C LYS A 100 15.09 20.36 4.25
N PHE A 101 15.45 19.29 4.98
CA PHE A 101 16.45 19.36 6.05
C PHE A 101 17.86 19.01 5.57
N ASN A 102 17.99 18.09 4.63
CA ASN A 102 19.26 17.69 4.03
C ASN A 102 19.14 17.78 2.50
N PRO A 103 19.48 18.93 1.90
CA PRO A 103 19.41 19.10 0.45
C PRO A 103 20.39 18.19 -0.30
N PHE A 104 21.34 17.56 0.39
CA PHE A 104 22.36 16.68 -0.18
C PHE A 104 21.99 15.20 -0.08
N MET A 105 20.75 14.84 0.30
CA MET A 105 20.31 13.44 0.40
C MET A 105 20.51 12.64 -0.89
N ASP A 106 20.34 13.31 -2.04
CA ASP A 106 20.45 12.69 -3.36
C ASP A 106 21.78 13.03 -4.06
N THR A 107 22.68 13.75 -3.39
CA THR A 107 23.91 14.30 -3.99
C THR A 107 25.12 13.51 -3.53
N THR A 108 25.92 13.04 -4.48
CA THR A 108 27.18 12.34 -4.16
C THR A 108 28.21 13.30 -3.56
N PRO A 109 29.15 12.82 -2.73
CA PRO A 109 30.21 13.66 -2.18
C PRO A 109 31.00 14.41 -3.26
N GLU A 110 31.18 13.80 -4.43
CA GLU A 110 31.84 14.39 -5.59
C GLU A 110 31.04 15.57 -6.16
N GLU A 111 29.72 15.41 -6.37
CA GLU A 111 28.85 16.51 -6.85
C GLU A 111 28.78 17.65 -5.83
N ILE A 112 28.76 17.35 -4.53
CA ILE A 112 28.82 18.39 -3.48
C ILE A 112 30.13 19.16 -3.57
N LYS A 113 31.25 18.46 -3.82
CA LYS A 113 32.55 19.10 -3.98
C LYS A 113 32.60 20.00 -5.20
N GLU A 114 32.11 19.55 -6.36
CA GLU A 114 32.04 20.38 -7.57
C GLU A 114 31.19 21.64 -7.35
N ILE A 115 30.03 21.51 -6.71
CA ILE A 115 29.17 22.65 -6.34
C ILE A 115 29.92 23.60 -5.40
N THR A 116 30.66 23.06 -4.42
CA THR A 116 31.42 23.86 -3.46
C THR A 116 32.58 24.59 -4.11
N ASP A 117 33.28 23.94 -5.04
CA ASP A 117 34.40 24.52 -5.79
C ASP A 117 33.91 25.63 -6.72
N ALA A 118 32.78 25.44 -7.41
CA ALA A 118 32.15 26.46 -8.24
C ALA A 118 31.68 27.68 -7.42
N LEU A 119 31.00 27.45 -6.30
CA LEU A 119 30.59 28.52 -5.38
C LEU A 119 31.78 29.31 -4.85
N ARG A 120 32.91 28.65 -4.57
CA ARG A 120 34.13 29.32 -4.12
C ARG A 120 34.70 30.23 -5.20
N GLU A 121 34.68 29.80 -6.47
CA GLU A 121 35.12 30.61 -7.60
C GLU A 121 34.23 31.84 -7.79
N GLU A 122 32.91 31.66 -7.77
CA GLU A 122 31.95 32.77 -7.86
C GLU A 122 32.12 33.79 -6.72
N ILE A 123 32.31 33.32 -5.48
CA ILE A 123 32.57 34.21 -4.34
C ILE A 123 33.87 34.99 -4.55
N HIS A 124 34.91 34.36 -5.08
CA HIS A 124 36.18 35.03 -5.35
C HIS A 124 36.05 36.08 -6.46
N GLU A 125 35.28 35.79 -7.51
CA GLU A 125 34.99 36.75 -8.56
C GLU A 125 34.21 37.96 -8.03
N VAL A 126 33.19 37.72 -7.21
CA VAL A 126 32.44 38.80 -6.54
C VAL A 126 33.37 39.62 -5.65
N GLU A 127 34.31 39.00 -4.92
CA GLU A 127 35.29 39.71 -4.11
C GLU A 127 36.18 40.63 -4.96
N LEU A 128 36.66 40.14 -6.12
CA LEU A 128 37.47 40.93 -7.05
C LEU A 128 36.67 42.10 -7.62
N LEU A 129 35.42 41.87 -8.01
CA LEU A 129 34.52 42.93 -8.50
C LEU A 129 34.26 43.98 -7.42
N VAL A 130 34.04 43.56 -6.17
CA VAL A 130 33.87 44.49 -5.04
C VAL A 130 35.15 45.28 -4.79
N ARG A 131 36.33 44.64 -4.81
CA ARG A 131 37.61 45.34 -4.67
C ARG A 131 37.86 46.32 -5.81
N SER A 132 37.53 45.95 -7.04
CA SER A 132 37.60 46.84 -8.21
C SER A 132 36.68 48.03 -8.02
N ALA A 133 35.41 47.81 -7.67
CA ALA A 133 34.46 48.89 -7.42
C ALA A 133 34.91 49.81 -6.27
N ILE A 134 35.52 49.27 -5.21
CA ILE A 134 36.11 50.07 -4.12
C ILE A 134 37.27 50.93 -4.63
N ASN A 135 38.15 50.38 -5.47
CA ASN A 135 39.27 51.13 -6.05
C ASN A 135 38.78 52.22 -7.01
N ASP A 136 37.81 51.90 -7.88
CA ASP A 136 37.18 52.85 -8.80
C ASP A 136 36.51 53.99 -8.02
N LEU A 137 35.82 53.66 -6.92
CA LEU A 137 35.25 54.67 -6.02
C LEU A 137 36.34 55.48 -5.32
N ARG A 138 37.46 54.88 -4.91
CA ARG A 138 38.58 55.60 -4.30
C ARG A 138 39.26 56.56 -5.29
N GLU A 139 39.34 56.18 -6.55
CA GLU A 139 39.84 57.03 -7.64
C GLU A 139 38.85 58.15 -7.98
N LEU A 140 37.55 57.85 -8.05
CA LEU A 140 36.49 58.80 -8.37
C LEU A 140 36.22 59.81 -7.24
N TYR A 141 36.30 59.36 -5.99
CA TYR A 141 36.12 60.20 -4.80
C TYR A 141 37.45 60.73 -4.25
N GLY A 142 38.56 60.43 -4.91
CA GLY A 142 39.89 60.97 -4.68
C GLY A 142 40.11 61.43 -3.24
N THR A 143 40.43 60.52 -2.33
CA THR A 143 41.20 60.99 -1.17
C THR A 143 42.48 61.55 -1.76
N PRO A 144 42.75 62.87 -1.66
CA PRO A 144 44.04 63.39 -2.05
C PRO A 144 45.06 62.58 -1.28
N ASP A 145 46.18 62.21 -1.91
CA ASP A 145 47.30 61.64 -1.18
C ASP A 145 47.83 62.74 -0.26
N VAL A 146 47.23 62.85 0.93
CA VAL A 146 47.52 63.94 1.88
C VAL A 146 48.98 63.84 2.31
N ASP A 147 49.53 62.62 2.36
CA ASP A 147 50.93 62.37 2.67
C ASP A 147 51.86 62.86 1.54
N GLY A 148 51.44 62.75 0.26
CA GLY A 148 52.16 63.32 -0.88
C GLY A 148 52.11 64.85 -0.93
N LEU A 149 50.97 65.46 -0.58
CA LEU A 149 50.82 66.92 -0.49
C LEU A 149 51.53 67.53 0.72
N VAL A 150 51.60 66.80 1.85
CA VAL A 150 52.31 67.25 3.06
C VAL A 150 53.83 67.17 2.86
N SER A 151 54.33 66.16 2.14
CA SER A 151 55.76 66.05 1.82
C SER A 151 56.25 67.07 0.79
N GLU A 152 55.38 67.61 -0.05
CA GLU A 152 55.71 68.74 -0.95
C GLU A 152 55.62 70.12 -0.26
N ILE A 153 54.99 70.19 0.93
CA ILE A 153 54.81 71.41 1.72
C ILE A 153 55.87 71.57 2.83
N GLU A 154 56.60 70.52 3.23
CA GLU A 154 57.76 70.69 4.12
C GLU A 154 58.91 71.34 3.33
N PRO A 155 59.27 72.61 3.63
CA PRO A 155 60.46 73.20 3.03
C PRO A 155 61.69 72.45 3.55
N GLU A 156 62.63 72.15 2.65
CA GLU A 156 64.02 71.88 3.01
C GLU A 156 64.48 72.99 3.95
N VAL A 157 64.54 72.69 5.25
CA VAL A 157 65.18 73.58 6.21
C VAL A 157 66.66 73.38 6.01
N ASP A 158 67.26 74.25 5.20
CA ASP A 158 68.70 74.37 5.07
C ASP A 158 69.31 74.51 6.47
N GLU A 159 70.02 73.45 6.90
CA GLU A 159 70.96 73.51 8.01
C GLU A 159 72.18 74.33 7.57
N ASP A 160 72.06 75.66 7.55
CA ASP A 160 73.22 76.55 7.48
C ASP A 160 73.09 77.68 8.52
N ASP A 161 74.18 77.88 9.26
CA ASP A 161 74.56 79.01 10.13
C ASP A 161 73.96 79.15 11.55
N GLN A 162 74.62 78.54 12.56
CA GLN A 162 75.44 79.22 13.61
C GLN A 162 75.80 78.33 14.80
#